data_AF-A0A944TA80-F1
#
_entry.id   AF-A0A944TA80-F1
#
_cell.length_a   1.000
_cell.length_b   1.000
_cell.length_c   1.000
_cell.angle_alpha   90.00
_cell.angle_beta   90.00
_cell.angle_gamma   90.00
#
_symmetry.space_group_name_H-M   'P 1'
#
loop_
_entity.id
_entity.type
_entity.pdbx_description
1 polymer ?
#
loop_
_entity_poly.entity_id
_entity_poly.type
_entity_poly.pdbx_seq_one_letter_code
_entity_poly.pdbx_strand_id
1 'polypeptide(L)'
;RVVMEEYGHHYRFFELGREMGVAEDRMLPDKTEKSPLSIMNYNMTSWEEFCVIKMLGDLAEILQVEDLVQCSFHPLRNLARMTMPEEHFHAEFGENFTTDICATDEGKALIQGHIDVIFPFIPPFFGRSASKNNEIYRKWGIKKRTNEAMRADYVDRARDIVEGKLGLKLPNYDLSSV
;
A
#
# COMPACT_ATOMS: atom_id res chain seq x y z
N ARG A 1 -3.60 16.79 6.17
CA ARG A 1 -4.76 15.88 6.28
C ARG A 1 -4.28 14.44 6.30
N VAL A 2 -3.68 13.93 5.21
CA VAL A 2 -3.14 12.56 5.08
C VAL A 2 -2.38 12.10 6.34
N VAL A 3 -1.33 12.82 6.75
CA VAL A 3 -0.53 12.47 7.96
C VAL A 3 -1.36 12.28 9.23
N MET A 4 -2.43 13.06 9.42
CA MET A 4 -3.30 12.92 10.60
C MET A 4 -4.19 11.68 10.52
N GLU A 5 -4.67 11.34 9.31
CA GLU A 5 -5.46 10.13 9.08
C GLU A 5 -4.59 8.88 9.26
N GLU A 6 -3.37 8.87 8.72
CA GLU A 6 -2.35 7.82 8.89
C GLU A 6 -1.99 7.57 10.36
N TYR A 7 -1.79 8.64 11.13
CA TYR A 7 -1.60 8.53 12.57
C TYR A 7 -2.84 7.95 13.26
N GLY A 8 -4.03 8.34 12.81
CA GLY A 8 -5.29 7.76 13.25
C GLY A 8 -5.41 6.27 12.95
N HIS A 9 -4.94 5.81 11.78
CA HIS A 9 -4.89 4.39 11.42
C HIS A 9 -3.98 3.63 12.38
N HIS A 10 -2.73 4.09 12.53
CA HIS A 10 -1.79 3.51 13.48
C HIS A 10 -2.42 3.37 14.87
N TYR A 11 -3.03 4.43 15.39
CA TYR A 11 -3.64 4.43 16.71
C TYR A 11 -4.78 3.40 16.83
N ARG A 12 -5.69 3.34 15.83
CA ARG A 12 -6.80 2.38 15.83
C ARG A 12 -6.32 0.91 15.79
N PHE A 13 -5.30 0.61 14.98
CA PHE A 13 -4.70 -0.73 14.93
C PHE A 13 -3.97 -1.08 16.23
N PHE A 14 -3.28 -0.10 16.84
CA PHE A 14 -2.60 -0.28 18.12
C PHE A 14 -3.60 -0.57 19.25
N GLU A 15 -4.72 0.17 19.31
CA GLU A 15 -5.80 -0.06 20.28
C GLU A 15 -6.43 -1.46 20.12
N LEU A 16 -6.71 -1.91 18.89
CA LEU A 16 -7.17 -3.29 18.68
C LEU A 16 -6.16 -4.33 19.20
N GLY A 17 -4.86 -4.09 18.99
CA GLY A 17 -3.81 -4.93 19.56
C GLY A 17 -3.86 -5.00 21.09
N ARG A 18 -4.09 -3.86 21.77
CA ARG A 18 -4.29 -3.80 23.22
C ARG A 18 -5.52 -4.58 23.66
N GLU A 19 -6.65 -4.41 22.97
CA GLU A 19 -7.90 -5.14 23.23
C GLU A 19 -7.72 -6.67 23.09
N MET A 20 -6.87 -7.10 22.16
CA MET A 20 -6.50 -8.51 21.96
C MET A 20 -5.46 -9.02 22.99
N GLY A 21 -4.97 -8.18 23.90
CA GLY A 21 -3.95 -8.54 24.88
C GLY A 21 -2.54 -8.70 24.29
N VAL A 22 -2.26 -8.11 23.13
CA VAL A 22 -0.91 -8.08 22.56
C VAL A 22 -0.06 -7.10 23.37
N ALA A 23 1.11 -7.57 23.84
CA ALA A 23 2.05 -6.71 24.55
C ALA A 23 2.51 -5.54 23.65
N GLU A 24 2.48 -4.31 24.17
CA GLU A 24 2.82 -3.09 23.42
C GLU A 24 4.20 -3.15 22.78
N ASP A 25 5.19 -3.72 23.47
CA ASP A 25 6.55 -3.90 22.95
C ASP A 25 6.59 -4.72 21.64
N ARG A 26 5.61 -5.59 21.39
CA ARG A 26 5.53 -6.35 20.14
C ARG A 26 4.95 -5.54 18.97
N MET A 27 4.36 -4.40 19.25
CA MET A 27 3.71 -3.51 18.28
C MET A 27 4.56 -2.26 17.96
N LEU A 28 5.61 -1.99 18.74
CA LEU A 28 6.52 -0.87 18.52
C LEU A 28 7.64 -1.25 17.54
N PRO A 29 7.91 -0.43 16.50
CA PRO A 29 8.93 -0.72 15.49
C PRO A 29 10.33 -1.05 16.07
N ASP A 30 10.76 -0.30 17.08
CA ASP A 30 12.11 -0.45 17.67
C ASP A 30 12.24 -1.66 18.62
N LYS A 31 11.13 -2.35 18.91
CA LYS A 31 11.09 -3.46 19.88
C LYS A 31 10.62 -4.77 19.27
N THR A 32 10.19 -4.76 18.01
CA THR A 32 9.71 -5.94 17.29
C THR A 32 10.77 -6.47 16.33
N GLU A 33 10.82 -7.79 16.13
CA GLU A 33 11.67 -8.42 15.11
C GLU A 33 11.09 -8.27 13.69
N LYS A 34 9.93 -7.62 13.55
CA LYS A 34 9.25 -7.42 12.27
C LYS A 34 9.76 -6.15 11.59
N SER A 35 10.30 -6.30 10.38
CA SER A 35 10.63 -5.17 9.53
C SER A 35 9.36 -4.46 9.02
N PRO A 36 9.38 -3.13 8.89
CA PRO A 36 8.32 -2.41 8.20
C PRO A 36 8.31 -2.76 6.71
N LEU A 37 7.26 -2.30 6.01
CA LEU A 37 7.15 -2.44 4.57
C LEU A 37 8.33 -1.75 3.87
N SER A 38 8.80 -2.31 2.75
CA SER A 38 9.96 -1.81 1.99
C SER A 38 9.86 -0.33 1.63
N ILE A 39 8.66 0.13 1.26
CA ILE A 39 8.40 1.53 0.92
C ILE A 39 8.63 2.50 2.09
N MET A 40 8.49 2.04 3.34
CA MET A 40 8.75 2.87 4.53
C MET A 40 10.23 3.18 4.75
N ASN A 41 11.12 2.47 4.05
CA ASN A 41 12.56 2.76 4.04
C ASN A 41 12.96 3.74 2.93
N TYR A 42 12.03 4.14 2.07
CA TYR A 42 12.29 5.12 1.02
C TYR A 42 12.44 6.52 1.64
N ASN A 43 13.60 7.14 1.48
CA ASN A 43 13.81 8.51 1.94
C ASN A 43 13.21 9.49 0.92
N MET A 44 11.94 9.84 1.15
CA MET A 44 11.22 10.81 0.35
C MET A 44 11.75 12.23 0.61
N THR A 45 12.05 12.96 -0.46
CA THR A 45 12.71 14.28 -0.40
C THR A 45 12.00 15.38 -1.18
N SER A 46 10.99 15.03 -1.99
CA SER A 46 10.26 15.96 -2.86
C SER A 46 8.76 15.77 -2.78
N TRP A 47 8.03 16.77 -3.27
CA TRP A 47 6.57 16.74 -3.34
C TRP A 47 6.08 15.73 -4.38
N GLU A 48 6.80 15.60 -5.49
CA GLU A 48 6.52 14.70 -6.59
C GLU A 48 6.65 13.24 -6.14
N GLU A 49 7.69 12.91 -5.37
CA GLU A 49 7.83 11.58 -4.75
C GLU A 49 6.68 11.29 -3.80
N PHE A 50 6.24 12.27 -3.00
CA PHE A 50 5.06 12.09 -2.13
C PHE A 50 3.82 11.78 -2.95
N CYS A 51 3.58 12.49 -4.05
CA CYS A 51 2.45 12.25 -4.93
C CYS A 51 2.51 10.85 -5.57
N VAL A 52 3.67 10.42 -6.05
CA VAL A 52 3.87 9.08 -6.62
C VAL A 52 3.68 7.98 -5.57
N ILE A 53 4.20 8.17 -4.35
CA ILE A 53 3.98 7.23 -3.23
C ILE A 53 2.50 7.16 -2.90
N LYS A 54 1.78 8.29 -2.86
CA LYS A 54 0.35 8.29 -2.58
C LYS A 54 -0.47 7.67 -3.70
N MET A 55 -0.09 7.89 -4.96
CA MET A 55 -0.75 7.28 -6.11
C MET A 55 -0.54 5.76 -6.18
N LEU A 56 0.71 5.28 -6.00
CA LEU A 56 1.06 3.87 -6.21
C LEU A 56 1.11 3.04 -4.92
N GLY A 57 1.56 3.63 -3.82
CA GLY A 57 1.67 2.99 -2.51
C GLY A 57 0.30 2.80 -1.86
N ASP A 58 -0.50 3.86 -1.79
CA ASP A 58 -1.84 3.77 -1.18
C ASP A 58 -2.82 3.00 -2.08
N LEU A 59 -2.55 2.89 -3.39
CA LEU A 59 -3.23 1.90 -4.24
C LEU A 59 -2.98 0.47 -3.72
N ALA A 60 -1.74 0.13 -3.33
CA ALA A 60 -1.45 -1.18 -2.76
C ALA A 60 -2.17 -1.39 -1.42
N GLU A 61 -2.27 -0.33 -0.61
CA GLU A 61 -3.03 -0.33 0.64
C GLU A 61 -4.53 -0.55 0.42
N ILE A 62 -5.14 0.13 -0.56
CA ILE A 62 -6.53 -0.10 -0.98
C ILE A 62 -6.77 -1.58 -1.25
N LEU A 63 -5.90 -2.26 -2.02
CA LEU A 63 -6.07 -3.69 -2.29
C LEU A 63 -5.97 -4.54 -1.02
N GLN A 64 -5.11 -4.17 -0.07
CA GLN A 64 -5.04 -4.86 1.22
C GLN A 64 -6.31 -4.65 2.03
N VAL A 65 -6.83 -3.42 2.11
CA VAL A 65 -8.05 -3.10 2.83
C VAL A 65 -9.27 -3.76 2.19
N GLU A 66 -9.36 -3.82 0.85
CA GLU A 66 -10.37 -4.59 0.10
C GLU A 66 -10.42 -6.07 0.51
N ASP A 67 -9.26 -6.67 0.80
CA ASP A 67 -9.18 -8.05 1.26
C ASP A 67 -9.60 -8.15 2.75
N LEU A 68 -9.16 -7.20 3.57
CA LEU A 68 -9.46 -7.16 5.01
C LEU A 68 -10.93 -6.85 5.33
N VAL A 69 -11.65 -6.11 4.48
CA VAL A 69 -13.10 -5.90 4.67
C VAL A 69 -13.90 -7.21 4.49
N GLN A 70 -13.28 -8.26 3.96
CA GLN A 70 -13.85 -9.61 3.87
C GLN A 70 -13.39 -10.54 5.01
N CYS A 71 -12.57 -10.05 5.94
CA CYS A 71 -12.02 -10.82 7.05
C CYS A 71 -13.11 -11.44 7.95
N SER A 72 -12.90 -12.70 8.35
CA SER A 72 -13.76 -13.44 9.28
C SER A 72 -13.72 -12.85 10.70
N PHE A 73 -12.58 -12.27 11.10
CA PHE A 73 -12.40 -11.62 12.40
C PHE A 73 -13.01 -10.22 12.39
N HIS A 74 -14.19 -10.10 13.01
CA HIS A 74 -15.03 -8.90 12.95
C HIS A 74 -14.35 -7.60 13.42
N PRO A 75 -13.58 -7.56 14.52
CA PRO A 75 -12.90 -6.33 14.94
C PRO A 75 -11.95 -5.78 13.86
N LEU A 76 -11.10 -6.63 13.28
CA LEU A 76 -10.21 -6.23 12.18
C LEU A 76 -10.98 -5.80 10.93
N ARG A 77 -12.04 -6.54 10.58
CA ARG A 77 -12.91 -6.17 9.45
C ARG A 77 -13.53 -4.78 9.64
N ASN A 78 -13.98 -4.46 10.85
CA ASN A 78 -14.61 -3.17 11.15
C ASN A 78 -13.60 -2.03 11.05
N LEU A 79 -12.37 -2.23 11.55
CA LEU A 79 -11.29 -1.25 11.35
C LEU A 79 -11.01 -1.03 9.86
N ALA A 80 -10.87 -2.10 9.08
CA ALA A 80 -10.67 -1.99 7.64
C ALA A 80 -11.78 -1.17 6.96
N ARG A 81 -13.04 -1.39 7.33
CA ARG A 81 -14.19 -0.62 6.80
C ARG A 81 -14.15 0.87 7.19
N MET A 82 -13.61 1.19 8.36
CA MET A 82 -13.46 2.58 8.82
C MET A 82 -12.30 3.29 8.11
N THR A 83 -11.21 2.58 7.84
CA THR A 83 -10.02 3.11 7.16
C THR A 83 -10.24 3.28 5.66
N MET A 84 -11.00 2.39 5.01
CA MET A 84 -11.19 2.38 3.54
C MET A 84 -11.52 3.73 2.88
N PRO A 85 -12.45 4.56 3.42
CA PRO A 85 -12.72 5.87 2.81
C PRO A 85 -11.55 6.86 2.90
N GLU A 86 -10.76 6.78 3.97
CA GLU A 86 -9.55 7.61 4.15
C GLU A 86 -8.48 7.19 3.14
N GLU A 87 -8.26 5.88 2.95
CA GLU A 87 -7.32 5.33 1.93
C GLU A 87 -7.70 5.71 0.50
N HIS A 88 -8.99 5.61 0.16
CA HIS A 88 -9.46 6.05 -1.15
C HIS A 88 -9.15 7.52 -1.39
N PHE A 89 -9.34 8.37 -0.37
CA PHE A 89 -8.98 9.78 -0.45
C PHE A 89 -7.47 9.97 -0.64
N HIS A 90 -6.62 9.19 0.03
CA HIS A 90 -5.17 9.33 -0.12
C HIS A 90 -4.66 8.93 -1.50
N ALA A 91 -5.17 7.80 -2.03
CA ALA A 91 -4.83 7.36 -3.38
C ALA A 91 -5.33 8.34 -4.46
N GLU A 92 -6.57 8.82 -4.33
CA GLU A 92 -7.14 9.84 -5.22
C GLU A 92 -6.36 11.17 -5.14
N PHE A 93 -5.96 11.57 -3.94
CA PHE A 93 -5.09 12.73 -3.72
C PHE A 93 -3.77 12.57 -4.49
N GLY A 94 -3.11 11.42 -4.37
CA GLY A 94 -1.87 11.13 -5.08
C GLY A 94 -2.04 11.15 -6.60
N GLU A 95 -3.10 10.52 -7.11
CA GLU A 95 -3.41 10.48 -8.54
C GLU A 95 -3.68 11.90 -9.10
N ASN A 96 -4.49 12.71 -8.40
CA ASN A 96 -4.85 14.06 -8.85
C ASN A 96 -3.62 14.97 -8.95
N PHE A 97 -2.80 15.04 -7.90
CA PHE A 97 -1.61 15.89 -7.93
C PHE A 97 -0.55 15.38 -8.91
N THR A 98 -0.42 14.06 -9.07
CA THR A 98 0.46 13.50 -10.11
C THR A 98 -0.03 13.88 -11.50
N THR A 99 -1.34 13.85 -11.74
CA THR A 99 -1.96 14.27 -13.00
C THR A 99 -1.71 15.75 -13.29
N ASP A 100 -1.87 16.62 -12.28
CA ASP A 100 -1.60 18.06 -12.41
C ASP A 100 -0.14 18.34 -12.78
N ILE A 101 0.81 17.62 -12.16
CA ILE A 101 2.24 17.75 -12.47
C ILE A 101 2.51 17.26 -13.89
N CYS A 102 1.88 16.18 -14.32
CA CYS A 102 1.95 15.65 -15.68
C CYS A 102 1.29 16.53 -16.76
N ALA A 103 0.78 17.72 -16.42
CA ALA A 103 0.22 18.66 -17.40
C ALA A 103 1.28 19.26 -18.35
N THR A 104 2.57 19.20 -17.98
CA THR A 104 3.69 19.62 -18.84
C THR A 104 4.59 18.45 -19.21
N ASP A 105 5.34 18.57 -20.30
CA ASP A 105 6.29 17.54 -20.73
C ASP A 105 7.44 17.37 -19.71
N GLU A 106 7.89 18.47 -19.11
CA GLU A 106 8.88 18.43 -18.02
C GLU A 106 8.33 17.68 -16.80
N GLY A 107 7.09 17.94 -16.43
CA GLY A 107 6.44 17.27 -15.31
C GLY A 107 6.20 15.77 -15.56
N LYS A 108 5.84 15.39 -16.79
CA LYS A 108 5.77 13.97 -17.20
C LYS A 108 7.12 13.28 -17.07
N ALA A 109 8.19 13.91 -17.56
CA ALA A 109 9.54 13.36 -17.45
C ALA A 109 9.98 13.22 -15.98
N LEU A 110 9.64 14.19 -15.14
CA LEU A 110 9.91 14.18 -13.71
C LEU A 110 9.17 13.03 -13.00
N ILE A 111 7.86 12.92 -13.21
CA ILE A 111 7.05 11.83 -12.63
C ILE A 111 7.50 10.46 -13.13
N GLN A 112 7.84 10.31 -14.41
CA GLN A 112 8.38 9.06 -14.93
C GLN A 112 9.64 8.64 -14.16
N GLY A 113 10.58 9.56 -13.93
CA GLY A 113 11.79 9.28 -13.17
C GLY A 113 11.51 8.82 -11.74
N HIS A 114 10.50 9.41 -11.08
CA HIS A 114 10.08 8.98 -9.74
C HIS A 114 9.39 7.61 -9.75
N ILE A 115 8.52 7.33 -10.73
CA ILE A 115 7.87 6.03 -10.88
C ILE A 115 8.94 4.92 -11.08
N ASP A 116 9.95 5.18 -11.91
CA ASP A 116 11.02 4.22 -12.19
C ASP A 116 11.78 3.79 -10.93
N VAL A 117 11.95 4.71 -9.98
CA VAL A 117 12.66 4.47 -8.72
C VAL A 117 11.74 3.89 -7.63
N ILE A 118 10.52 4.42 -7.49
CA ILE A 118 9.61 4.10 -6.38
C ILE A 118 8.89 2.78 -6.61
N PHE A 119 8.42 2.50 -7.84
CA PHE A 119 7.61 1.33 -8.13
C PHE A 119 8.25 0.01 -7.67
N PRO A 120 9.55 -0.26 -7.87
CA PRO A 120 10.21 -1.46 -7.36
C PRO A 120 10.07 -1.74 -5.86
N PHE A 121 9.78 -0.73 -5.03
CA PHE A 121 9.59 -0.87 -3.59
C PHE A 121 8.17 -1.34 -3.21
N ILE A 122 7.20 -1.28 -4.12
CA ILE A 122 5.78 -1.49 -3.81
C ILE A 122 5.34 -2.95 -3.98
N PRO A 123 5.63 -3.69 -5.06
CA PRO A 123 5.22 -5.10 -5.18
C PRO A 123 5.60 -6.01 -3.99
N PRO A 124 6.74 -5.81 -3.29
CA PRO A 124 7.07 -6.55 -2.06
C PRO A 124 6.07 -6.34 -0.90
N PHE A 125 5.27 -5.27 -0.92
CA PHE A 125 4.21 -4.98 0.04
C PHE A 125 3.27 -6.18 0.29
N PHE A 126 2.95 -6.91 -0.78
CA PHE A 126 2.06 -8.07 -0.70
C PHE A 126 2.75 -9.33 -0.14
N GLY A 127 4.08 -9.33 -0.01
CA GLY A 127 4.90 -10.41 0.54
C GLY A 127 5.12 -11.58 -0.41
N ARG A 128 6.12 -12.43 -0.15
CA ARG A 128 6.56 -13.46 -1.10
C ARG A 128 5.52 -14.47 -1.59
N SER A 129 5.77 -15.01 -2.77
CA SER A 129 5.05 -16.17 -3.33
C SER A 129 5.14 -17.41 -2.41
N ALA A 130 4.14 -18.29 -2.46
CA ALA A 130 4.05 -19.52 -1.65
C ALA A 130 4.27 -19.31 -0.14
N SER A 131 3.76 -18.21 0.42
CA SER A 131 3.92 -17.87 1.83
C SER A 131 3.06 -18.76 2.75
N LYS A 132 3.72 -19.53 3.63
CA LYS A 132 3.06 -20.30 4.71
C LYS A 132 2.13 -19.45 5.58
N ASN A 133 2.47 -18.18 5.82
CA ASN A 133 1.61 -17.27 6.60
C ASN A 133 0.34 -16.92 5.82
N ASN A 134 0.45 -16.63 4.52
CA ASN A 134 -0.72 -16.35 3.70
C ASN A 134 -1.65 -17.58 3.64
N GLU A 135 -1.10 -18.79 3.50
CA GLU A 135 -1.89 -20.04 3.58
C GLU A 135 -2.69 -20.16 4.88
N ILE A 136 -2.07 -19.89 6.03
CA ILE A 136 -2.74 -19.89 7.34
C ILE A 136 -3.80 -18.80 7.41
N TYR A 137 -3.48 -17.57 6.98
CA TYR A 137 -4.42 -16.45 7.00
C TYR A 137 -5.64 -16.72 6.12
N ARG A 138 -5.46 -17.33 4.95
CA ARG A 138 -6.58 -17.75 4.10
C ARG A 138 -7.39 -18.87 4.74
N LYS A 139 -6.74 -19.87 5.34
CA LYS A 139 -7.41 -20.96 6.06
C LYS A 139 -8.31 -20.44 7.20
N TRP A 140 -7.89 -19.38 7.89
CA TRP A 140 -8.69 -18.75 8.95
C TRP A 140 -9.65 -17.66 8.45
N GLY A 141 -9.66 -17.36 7.16
CA GLY A 141 -10.49 -16.30 6.58
C GLY A 141 -10.04 -14.88 6.96
N ILE A 142 -8.79 -14.69 7.37
CA ILE A 142 -8.20 -13.37 7.63
C ILE A 142 -7.86 -12.66 6.31
N LYS A 143 -7.35 -13.41 5.34
CA LYS A 143 -7.14 -12.98 3.95
C LYS A 143 -7.98 -13.83 3.01
N LYS A 144 -8.35 -13.30 1.86
CA LYS A 144 -9.06 -14.02 0.79
C LYS A 144 -8.11 -14.42 -0.34
N ARG A 145 -7.22 -13.52 -0.75
CA ARG A 145 -6.35 -13.71 -1.92
C ARG A 145 -4.95 -14.24 -1.57
N THR A 146 -4.34 -14.91 -2.54
CA THR A 146 -2.90 -15.23 -2.47
C THR A 146 -2.09 -13.94 -2.65
N ASN A 147 -0.83 -13.94 -2.20
CA ASN A 147 0.03 -12.77 -2.35
C ASN A 147 0.27 -12.46 -3.85
N GLU A 148 0.42 -13.51 -4.67
CA GLU A 148 0.59 -13.47 -6.11
C GLU A 148 -0.62 -12.84 -6.81
N ALA A 149 -1.84 -13.25 -6.43
CA ALA A 149 -3.07 -12.70 -6.99
C ALA A 149 -3.24 -11.21 -6.63
N MET A 150 -2.84 -10.82 -5.43
CA MET A 150 -2.83 -9.40 -5.04
C MET A 150 -1.79 -8.59 -5.83
N ARG A 151 -0.58 -9.13 -6.05
CA ARG A 151 0.44 -8.48 -6.90
C ARG A 151 -0.03 -8.31 -8.33
N ALA A 152 -0.64 -9.34 -8.92
CA ALA A 152 -1.13 -9.27 -10.30
C ALA A 152 -2.21 -8.18 -10.43
N ASP A 153 -3.22 -8.20 -9.55
CA ASP A 153 -4.27 -7.17 -9.52
C ASP A 153 -3.69 -5.75 -9.30
N TYR A 154 -2.72 -5.62 -8.38
CA TYR A 154 -2.04 -4.36 -8.16
C TYR A 154 -1.34 -3.83 -9.41
N VAL A 155 -0.56 -4.66 -10.09
CA VAL A 155 0.19 -4.26 -11.29
C VAL A 155 -0.75 -3.89 -12.43
N ASP A 156 -1.85 -4.63 -12.61
CA ASP A 156 -2.84 -4.31 -13.63
C ASP A 156 -3.49 -2.95 -13.35
N ARG A 157 -3.91 -2.67 -12.11
CA ARG A 157 -4.49 -1.36 -11.73
C ARG A 157 -3.46 -0.22 -11.79
N ALA A 158 -2.22 -0.48 -11.38
CA ALA A 158 -1.14 0.49 -11.49
C ALA A 158 -0.84 0.82 -12.96
N ARG A 159 -0.92 -0.17 -13.86
CA ARG A 159 -0.78 0.02 -15.30
C ARG A 159 -1.91 0.88 -15.86
N ASP A 160 -3.15 0.63 -15.47
CA ASP A 160 -4.30 1.43 -15.91
C ASP A 160 -4.14 2.91 -15.54
N ILE A 161 -3.59 3.22 -14.36
CA ILE A 161 -3.30 4.59 -13.95
C ILE A 161 -2.10 5.16 -14.72
N VAL A 162 -0.94 4.50 -14.65
CA VAL A 162 0.32 5.05 -15.18
C VAL A 162 0.32 5.11 -16.71
N GLU A 163 -0.04 4.02 -17.37
CA GLU A 163 -0.02 3.94 -18.83
C GLU A 163 -1.33 4.46 -19.43
N GLY A 164 -2.47 4.10 -18.82
CA GLY A 164 -3.78 4.45 -19.34
C GLY A 164 -4.16 5.92 -19.12
N LYS A 165 -4.04 6.42 -17.89
CA LYS A 165 -4.46 7.80 -17.55
C LYS A 165 -3.34 8.82 -17.78
N LEU A 166 -2.11 8.53 -17.35
CA LEU A 166 -1.00 9.49 -17.41
C LEU A 166 -0.21 9.43 -18.72
N GLY A 167 -0.33 8.35 -19.50
CA GLY A 167 0.45 8.13 -20.72
C GLY A 167 1.95 7.93 -20.45
N LEU A 168 2.30 7.51 -19.23
CA LEU A 168 3.65 7.18 -18.79
C LEU A 168 3.89 5.66 -18.95
N LYS A 169 5.02 5.15 -18.47
CA LYS A 169 5.33 3.71 -18.50
C LYS A 169 5.48 3.15 -17.09
N LEU A 170 4.79 2.05 -16.81
CA LEU A 170 5.05 1.32 -15.58
C LEU A 170 6.31 0.44 -15.79
N PRO A 171 7.31 0.50 -14.91
CA PRO A 171 8.52 -0.30 -15.06
C PRO A 171 8.20 -1.79 -15.11
N ASN A 172 8.88 -2.53 -15.99
CA ASN A 172 8.79 -3.99 -15.94
C ASN A 172 9.50 -4.48 -14.67
N TYR A 173 8.75 -5.13 -13.78
CA TYR A 173 9.26 -5.63 -12.52
C TYR A 173 9.02 -7.14 -12.45
N ASP A 174 10.08 -7.89 -12.21
CA ASP A 174 9.99 -9.34 -12.09
C ASP A 174 9.29 -9.74 -10.79
N LEU A 175 7.98 -9.96 -10.88
CA LEU A 175 7.15 -10.38 -9.75
C LEU A 175 7.53 -11.77 -9.20
N SER A 176 8.30 -12.57 -9.93
CA SER A 176 8.80 -13.87 -9.44
C SER A 176 9.94 -13.72 -8.43
N SER A 177 10.60 -12.55 -8.41
CA SER A 177 11.64 -12.19 -7.44
C SER A 177 11.09 -11.80 -6.07
N VAL A 178 9.75 -11.70 -5.94
CA VAL A 178 9.03 -11.43 -4.69
C VAL A 178 8.55 -12.72 -4.02
#